data_AF-N0AVM2-F1
#
_entry.id   AF-N0AVM2-F1
#
_cell.length_a   1.000
_cell.length_b   1.000
_cell.length_c   1.000
_cell.angle_alpha   90.00
_cell.angle_beta   90.00
_cell.angle_gamma   90.00
#
_symmetry.space_group_name_H-M   'P 1'
#
loop_
_entity.id
_entity.type
_entity.pdbx_description
1 polymer ?
#
loop_
_entity_poly.entity_id
_entity_poly.type
_entity_poly.pdbx_seq_one_letter_code
_entity_poly.pdbx_strand_id
1 'polypeptide(L)'
;MKECTRSKNKTKVVTRHVLEEYKEKVRLNRLSKSGKMLYKFRKEKIERSFADSKELHGLRYCRLRGLRNASEQVLLTATCQNMKKIATYLSRLEKVCGNTSG
;
A
#
# COMPACT_ATOMS: atom_id res chain seq x y z
N MET A 1 -40.55 -23.38 5.85
CA MET A 1 -39.09 -23.27 5.65
C MET A 1 -38.54 -24.63 5.21
N LYS A 2 -38.55 -24.93 3.91
CA LYS A 2 -37.90 -26.12 3.35
C LYS A 2 -36.96 -25.61 2.25
N GLU A 3 -35.71 -26.06 2.29
CA GLU A 3 -34.66 -25.86 1.26
C GLU A 3 -33.86 -24.55 1.31
N CYS A 4 -33.06 -24.35 2.38
CA CYS A 4 -32.03 -23.30 2.39
C CYS A 4 -30.60 -23.80 2.10
N THR A 5 -30.37 -25.12 1.91
CA THR A 5 -29.03 -25.66 1.62
C THR A 5 -29.10 -26.82 0.62
N ARG A 6 -28.20 -26.81 -0.39
CA ARG A 6 -28.04 -27.87 -1.41
C ARG A 6 -27.24 -29.08 -0.91
N SER A 7 -26.82 -29.10 0.36
CA SER A 7 -25.98 -30.16 0.92
C SER A 7 -26.85 -31.35 1.33
N LYS A 8 -26.43 -32.58 1.00
CA LYS A 8 -27.16 -33.81 1.37
C LYS A 8 -27.40 -33.92 2.87
N ASN A 9 -26.47 -33.39 3.67
CA ASN A 9 -26.54 -33.41 5.14
C ASN A 9 -27.37 -32.25 5.70
N LYS A 10 -27.95 -31.39 4.85
CA LYS A 10 -28.69 -30.16 5.19
C LYS A 10 -27.90 -29.17 6.05
N THR A 11 -26.60 -29.39 6.22
CA THR A 11 -25.68 -28.53 6.98
C THR A 11 -24.99 -27.54 6.05
N LYS A 12 -24.90 -26.28 6.48
CA LYS A 12 -24.10 -25.24 5.80
C LYS A 12 -22.63 -25.45 6.16
N VAL A 13 -21.80 -25.75 5.15
CA VAL A 13 -20.34 -25.77 5.29
C VAL A 13 -19.79 -24.45 4.78
N VAL A 14 -18.98 -23.77 5.59
CA VAL A 14 -18.30 -22.53 5.21
C VAL A 14 -16.81 -22.76 5.31
N THR A 15 -16.13 -22.80 4.17
CA THR A 15 -14.67 -22.83 4.09
C THR A 15 -14.13 -21.41 4.25
N ARG A 16 -13.30 -21.19 5.28
CA ARG A 16 -12.64 -19.90 5.54
C ARG A 16 -11.13 -20.09 5.56
N HIS A 17 -10.40 -19.10 5.05
CA HIS A 17 -8.95 -19.07 5.17
C HIS A 17 -8.55 -18.83 6.63
N VAL A 18 -7.40 -19.35 7.07
CA VAL A 18 -6.91 -19.16 8.46
C VAL A 18 -6.84 -17.68 8.85
N LEU A 19 -6.45 -16.81 7.90
CA LEU A 19 -6.37 -15.35 8.09
C LEU A 19 -7.65 -14.57 7.70
N GLU A 20 -8.79 -15.23 7.48
CA GLU A 20 -10.00 -14.56 6.99
C GLU A 20 -10.48 -13.47 7.95
N GLU A 21 -10.39 -13.70 9.26
CA GLU A 21 -10.77 -12.70 10.26
C GLU A 21 -9.91 -11.43 10.16
N TYR A 22 -8.61 -11.57 9.94
CA TYR A 22 -7.72 -10.42 9.75
C TYR A 22 -8.04 -9.66 8.45
N LYS A 23 -8.37 -10.38 7.37
CA LYS A 23 -8.82 -9.76 6.11
C LYS A 23 -10.11 -8.96 6.32
N GLU A 24 -11.05 -9.48 7.11
CA GLU A 24 -12.29 -8.79 7.46
C GLU A 24 -12.03 -7.54 8.28
N LYS A 25 -11.14 -7.59 9.29
CA LYS A 25 -10.73 -6.42 10.06
C LYS A 25 -10.13 -5.33 9.16
N VAL A 26 -9.23 -5.70 8.25
CA VAL A 26 -8.64 -4.76 7.27
C VAL A 26 -9.72 -4.17 6.35
N ARG A 27 -10.67 -4.98 5.91
CA ARG A 27 -11.80 -4.51 5.08
C ARG A 27 -12.67 -3.51 5.83
N LEU A 28 -13.03 -3.79 7.08
CA LEU A 28 -13.81 -2.88 7.92
C LEU A 28 -13.05 -1.57 8.16
N ASN A 29 -11.75 -1.65 8.45
CA ASN A 29 -10.89 -0.47 8.59
C ASN A 29 -10.88 0.39 7.32
N ARG A 30 -10.78 -0.22 6.13
CA ARG A 30 -10.87 0.50 4.84
C ARG A 30 -12.21 1.21 4.65
N LEU A 31 -13.30 0.63 5.13
CA LEU A 31 -14.66 1.18 4.99
C LEU A 31 -14.99 2.25 6.03
N SER A 32 -14.23 2.35 7.12
CA SER A 32 -14.35 3.41 8.12
C SER A 32 -14.15 4.80 7.50
N LYS A 33 -14.62 5.86 8.19
CA LYS A 33 -14.47 7.25 7.72
C LYS A 33 -13.00 7.62 7.54
N SER A 34 -12.14 7.30 8.51
CA SER A 34 -10.69 7.53 8.44
C SER A 34 -10.03 6.71 7.33
N GLY A 35 -10.42 5.44 7.17
CA GLY A 35 -9.93 4.57 6.10
C GLY A 35 -10.26 5.10 4.70
N LYS A 36 -11.48 5.58 4.49
CA LYS A 36 -11.89 6.22 3.22
C LYS A 36 -11.10 7.49 2.92
N MET A 37 -10.86 8.32 3.94
CA MET A 37 -10.02 9.52 3.80
C MET A 37 -8.58 9.16 3.45
N LEU A 38 -7.98 8.21 4.16
CA LEU A 38 -6.62 7.73 3.87
C LEU A 38 -6.51 7.14 2.46
N TYR A 39 -7.53 6.38 2.04
CA TYR A 39 -7.60 5.80 0.70
C TYR A 39 -7.61 6.88 -0.40
N LYS A 40 -8.29 8.02 -0.16
CA LYS A 40 -8.28 9.17 -1.08
C LYS A 40 -6.89 9.78 -1.22
N PHE A 41 -6.09 9.87 -0.16
CA PHE A 41 -4.72 10.37 -0.25
C PHE A 41 -3.76 9.37 -0.89
N ARG A 42 -4.06 8.07 -0.83
CA ARG A 42 -3.22 7.01 -1.40
C ARG A 42 -3.01 7.18 -2.90
N LYS A 43 -4.07 7.48 -3.66
CA LYS A 43 -3.98 7.74 -5.11
C LYS A 43 -3.08 8.94 -5.45
N GLU A 44 -3.10 9.97 -4.61
CA GLU A 44 -2.37 11.22 -4.88
C GLU A 44 -0.89 11.13 -4.51
N LYS A 45 -0.56 10.35 -3.48
CA LYS A 45 0.81 10.28 -2.93
C LYS A 45 1.49 8.95 -3.22
N ILE A 46 0.86 7.85 -2.80
CA ILE A 46 1.46 6.52 -2.85
C ILE A 46 1.46 5.99 -4.28
N GLU A 47 0.31 5.95 -4.94
CA GLU A 47 0.19 5.43 -6.30
C GLU A 47 0.95 6.30 -7.31
N ARG A 48 0.97 7.62 -7.11
CA ARG A 48 1.84 8.54 -7.87
C ARG A 48 3.32 8.21 -7.69
N SER A 49 3.78 7.98 -6.46
CA SER A 49 5.17 7.60 -6.20
C SER A 49 5.54 6.30 -6.92
N PHE A 50 4.65 5.31 -6.93
CA PHE A 50 4.87 4.05 -7.65
C PHE A 50 4.91 4.24 -9.18
N ALA A 51 4.04 5.11 -9.72
CA ALA A 51 4.07 5.46 -11.13
C ALA A 51 5.41 6.13 -11.51
N ASP A 52 5.90 7.05 -10.68
CA ASP A 52 7.21 7.68 -10.88
C ASP A 52 8.35 6.64 -10.79
N SER A 53 8.29 5.68 -9.85
CA SER A 53 9.27 4.57 -9.78
C SER A 53 9.26 3.73 -11.06
N LYS A 54 8.08 3.47 -11.61
CA LYS A 54 7.91 2.68 -12.82
C LYS A 54 8.52 3.35 -14.05
N GLU A 55 8.17 4.62 -14.27
CA GLU A 55 8.54 5.33 -15.49
C GLU A 55 9.93 6.00 -15.40
N LEU A 56 10.26 6.65 -14.27
CA LEU A 56 11.49 7.43 -14.13
C LEU A 56 12.66 6.63 -13.57
N HIS A 57 12.39 5.61 -12.76
CA HIS A 57 13.44 4.79 -12.12
C HIS A 57 13.61 3.41 -12.76
N GLY A 58 13.00 3.20 -13.93
CA GLY A 58 13.23 2.01 -14.75
C GLY A 58 12.70 0.72 -14.15
N LEU A 59 11.69 0.77 -13.28
CA LEU A 59 11.00 -0.42 -12.77
C LEU A 59 9.97 -1.00 -13.76
N ARG A 60 9.85 -0.43 -14.96
CA ARG A 60 9.06 -1.02 -16.05
C ARG A 60 9.61 -2.38 -16.49
N TYR A 61 10.92 -2.60 -16.31
CA TYR A 61 11.58 -3.87 -16.55
C TYR A 61 12.58 -4.17 -15.44
N CYS A 62 12.72 -5.45 -15.09
CA CYS A 62 13.83 -5.90 -14.25
C CYS A 62 15.10 -5.90 -15.11
N ARG A 63 16.10 -5.10 -14.74
CA ARG A 63 17.37 -4.98 -15.47
C ARG A 63 18.22 -6.23 -15.33
N LEU A 64 18.11 -6.90 -14.18
CA LEU A 64 18.83 -8.10 -13.83
C LEU A 64 17.89 -9.31 -13.80
N ARG A 65 18.40 -10.48 -14.14
CA ARG A 65 17.64 -11.75 -14.10
C ARG A 65 17.65 -12.34 -12.70
N GLY A 66 16.54 -12.98 -12.32
CA GLY A 66 16.36 -13.67 -11.04
C GLY A 66 15.68 -12.82 -9.98
N LEU A 67 14.90 -13.48 -9.11
CA LEU A 67 14.08 -12.83 -8.09
C LEU A 67 14.90 -11.95 -7.13
N ARG A 68 16.04 -12.46 -6.65
CA ARG A 68 16.90 -11.73 -5.71
C ARG A 68 17.37 -10.40 -6.30
N ASN A 69 17.85 -10.41 -7.54
CA ASN A 69 18.37 -9.22 -8.20
C ASN A 69 17.24 -8.22 -8.56
N ALA A 70 16.06 -8.71 -8.91
CA ALA A 70 14.87 -7.88 -9.09
C ALA A 70 14.44 -7.21 -7.77
N SER A 71 14.47 -7.96 -6.66
CA SER A 71 14.20 -7.42 -5.32
C SER A 71 15.20 -6.34 -4.94
N GLU A 72 16.50 -6.56 -5.16
CA GLU A 72 17.54 -5.55 -4.90
C GLU A 72 17.30 -4.25 -5.69
N GLN A 73 16.97 -4.35 -6.98
CA GLN A 73 16.67 -3.19 -7.82
C GLN A 73 15.48 -2.37 -7.27
N VAL A 74 14.41 -3.06 -6.87
CA VAL A 74 13.20 -2.42 -6.32
C VAL A 74 13.50 -1.79 -4.95
N LEU A 75 14.21 -2.50 -4.08
CA LEU A 75 14.55 -2.04 -2.73
C LEU A 75 15.47 -0.82 -2.76
N LEU A 76 16.50 -0.82 -3.62
CA LEU A 76 17.39 0.32 -3.77
C LEU A 76 16.63 1.55 -4.28
N THR A 77 15.77 1.36 -5.29
CA THR A 77 14.92 2.44 -5.83
C THR A 77 14.01 3.03 -4.76
N ALA A 78 13.31 2.17 -4.01
CA ALA A 78 12.42 2.60 -2.94
C ALA A 78 13.18 3.35 -1.83
N THR A 79 14.37 2.86 -1.46
CA THR A 79 15.24 3.49 -0.45
C THR A 79 15.63 4.90 -0.89
N CYS A 80 16.09 5.07 -2.13
CA CYS A 80 16.42 6.38 -2.68
C CYS A 80 15.23 7.34 -2.70
N GLN A 81 14.04 6.88 -3.08
CA GLN A 81 12.83 7.69 -3.08
C GLN A 81 12.40 8.10 -1.66
N ASN A 82 12.52 7.20 -0.70
CA ASN A 82 12.24 7.49 0.71
C ASN A 82 13.22 8.55 1.26
N MET A 83 14.51 8.43 0.98
CA MET A 83 15.52 9.43 1.37
C MET A 83 15.20 10.80 0.78
N LYS A 84 14.90 10.87 -0.53
CA LYS A 84 14.48 12.11 -1.20
C LYS A 84 13.25 12.74 -0.53
N LYS A 85 12.26 11.91 -0.17
CA LYS A 85 11.04 12.36 0.50
C LYS A 85 11.33 12.94 1.88
N ILE A 86 12.18 12.28 2.67
CA ILE A 86 12.60 12.76 3.99
C ILE A 86 13.32 14.11 3.86
N ALA A 87 14.33 14.21 2.99
CA ALA A 87 15.07 15.45 2.76
C ALA A 87 14.15 16.60 2.31
N THR A 88 13.21 16.32 1.40
CA THR A 88 12.22 17.32 0.93
C THR A 88 11.30 17.77 2.07
N TYR A 89 10.90 16.86 2.95
CA TYR A 89 10.04 17.19 4.09
C TYR A 89 10.79 18.05 5.11
N LEU A 90 12.02 17.67 5.47
CA LEU A 90 12.87 18.43 6.39
C LEU A 90 13.14 19.84 5.86
N SER A 91 13.53 19.99 4.59
CA SER A 91 13.75 21.31 3.97
C SER A 91 12.50 22.20 3.97
N ARG A 92 11.31 21.60 3.84
CA ARG A 92 10.05 22.36 3.95
C ARG A 92 9.77 22.79 5.38
N LEU A 93 10.05 21.93 6.37
CA LEU A 93 9.90 22.28 7.78
C LEU A 93 10.86 23.42 8.17
N GLU A 94 12.12 23.35 7.74
CA GLU A 94 13.09 24.43 7.98
C GLU A 94 12.63 25.77 7.41
N LYS A 95 12.03 25.80 6.22
CA LYS A 95 11.47 27.03 5.63
C LYS A 95 10.26 27.57 6.39
N VAL A 96 9.49 26.71 7.04
CA VAL A 96 8.31 27.10 7.82
C VAL A 96 8.71 27.59 9.21
N CYS A 97 9.65 26.90 9.87
CA CYS A 97 10.11 27.21 11.23
C CYS A 97 11.26 28.24 11.27
N GLY A 98 12.02 28.40 10.19
CA GLY A 98 13.09 29.40 10.05
C GLY A 98 12.58 30.82 9.76
N ASN A 99 11.29 30.97 9.45
CA ASN A 99 10.63 32.27 9.22
C ASN A 99 9.99 32.86 10.49
N THR A 100 10.11 32.22 11.65
CA THR A 100 9.55 32.70 12.94
C THR A 100 10.58 33.31 13.90
N SER A 101 11.81 33.53 13.44
CA SER A 101 12.86 34.25 14.18
C SER A 101 13.28 35.49 13.42
N GLY A 102 12.37 36.47 13.37
CA GLY A 102 12.56 37.85 12.90
C GLY A 102 11.56 38.74 13.60
#